data_AF-A0A1C5LHJ5-F1
#
_entry.id   AF-A0A1C5LHJ5-F1
#
_cell.length_a   1.000
_cell.length_b   1.000
_cell.length_c   1.000
_cell.angle_alpha   90.00
_cell.angle_beta   90.00
_cell.angle_gamma   90.00
#
_symmetry.space_group_name_H-M   'P 1'
#
loop_
_entity.id
_entity.type
_entity.pdbx_description
1 polymer ?
#
loop_
_entity_poly.entity_id
_entity_poly.type
_entity_poly.pdbx_seq_one_letter_code
_entity_poly.pdbx_strand_id
1 'polypeptide(L)'
;MKKKLTPIAIDRALELSEMFDNCHNRFKETIATKDRPLFQGMEIYVPLKWIENKAEIFWHSASIEQKVKLDIKPCTNDISSAFCSENCISGTEVITMNDGNVRAKCLYRALRVGWIKEVIELYNENDVRVKYWEKINSKKKKRLYLRYQEEELDYLIVFEKKSEKRVQLITAYPIFFVSAKKDYEKDYQNYIKEIEKEIK
;
A
#
# COMPACT_ATOMS: atom_id res chain seq x y z
N MET A 1 -9.13 -9.36 19.63
CA MET A 1 -8.24 -9.30 18.46
C MET A 1 -9.09 -8.95 17.24
N LYS A 2 -8.75 -7.90 16.48
CA LYS A 2 -9.48 -7.56 15.24
C LYS A 2 -9.33 -8.69 14.21
N LYS A 3 -10.39 -8.94 13.43
CA LYS A 3 -10.42 -9.98 12.38
C LYS A 3 -9.31 -9.76 11.34
N LYS A 4 -8.88 -10.85 10.70
CA LYS A 4 -7.96 -10.82 9.54
C LYS A 4 -8.51 -9.88 8.47
N LEU A 5 -7.65 -9.05 7.87
CA LEU A 5 -8.07 -8.10 6.85
C LEU A 5 -8.52 -8.84 5.57
N THR A 6 -9.68 -8.45 5.05
CA THR A 6 -10.26 -9.03 3.84
C THR A 6 -10.19 -8.01 2.70
N PRO A 7 -9.87 -8.43 1.46
CA PRO A 7 -9.94 -7.54 0.31
C PRO A 7 -11.36 -6.98 0.10
N ILE A 8 -11.46 -5.91 -0.68
CA ILE A 8 -12.72 -5.37 -1.17
C ILE A 8 -13.46 -6.48 -1.93
N ALA A 9 -14.75 -6.66 -1.64
CA ALA A 9 -15.56 -7.63 -2.34
C ALA A 9 -15.71 -7.24 -3.82
N ILE A 10 -15.62 -8.23 -4.70
CA ILE A 10 -15.80 -8.06 -6.14
C ILE A 10 -17.23 -8.45 -6.50
N ASP A 11 -17.92 -7.56 -7.22
CA ASP A 11 -19.07 -7.95 -8.03
C ASP A 11 -18.56 -8.51 -9.37
N ARG A 12 -18.93 -9.75 -9.66
CA ARG A 12 -18.45 -10.50 -10.83
C ARG A 12 -19.09 -10.04 -12.13
N ALA A 13 -20.16 -9.26 -12.05
CA ALA A 13 -20.84 -8.71 -13.22
C ALA A 13 -20.17 -7.43 -13.76
N LEU A 14 -19.23 -6.84 -13.02
CA LEU A 14 -18.60 -5.58 -13.37
C LEU A 14 -17.44 -5.73 -14.35
N GLU A 15 -17.33 -4.76 -15.24
CA GLU A 15 -16.17 -4.60 -16.12
C GLU A 15 -14.95 -4.14 -15.32
N LEU A 16 -13.74 -4.45 -15.80
CA LEU A 16 -12.50 -4.17 -15.07
C LEU A 16 -12.36 -2.69 -14.67
N SER A 17 -12.77 -1.76 -15.54
CA SER A 17 -12.75 -0.32 -15.22
C SER A 17 -13.63 0.01 -14.00
N GLU A 18 -14.84 -0.53 -13.95
CA GLU A 18 -15.80 -0.31 -12.85
C GLU A 18 -15.29 -0.91 -11.54
N MET A 19 -14.58 -2.04 -11.61
CA MET A 19 -13.90 -2.61 -10.44
C MET A 19 -12.85 -1.64 -9.88
N PHE A 20 -12.07 -0.97 -10.72
CA PHE A 20 -11.12 0.06 -10.29
C PHE A 20 -11.83 1.31 -9.75
N ASP A 21 -12.98 1.70 -10.30
CA ASP A 21 -13.82 2.78 -9.76
C ASP A 21 -14.28 2.46 -8.34
N ASN A 22 -14.76 1.23 -8.10
CA ASN A 22 -15.15 0.77 -6.78
C ASN A 22 -13.98 0.74 -5.80
N CYS A 23 -12.81 0.25 -6.23
CA CYS A 23 -11.59 0.29 -5.41
C CYS A 23 -11.18 1.73 -5.06
N HIS A 24 -11.28 2.66 -6.01
CA HIS A 24 -10.96 4.07 -5.77
C HIS A 24 -11.99 4.75 -4.85
N ASN A 25 -13.28 4.43 -4.98
CA ASN A 25 -14.31 4.89 -4.04
C ASN A 25 -14.00 4.43 -2.63
N ARG A 26 -13.66 3.15 -2.46
CA ARG A 26 -13.23 2.63 -1.16
C ARG A 26 -11.97 3.31 -0.64
N PHE A 27 -10.97 3.55 -1.49
CA PHE A 27 -9.77 4.31 -1.11
C PHE A 27 -10.11 5.70 -0.56
N LYS A 28 -11.07 6.40 -1.17
CA LYS A 28 -11.51 7.71 -0.68
C LYS A 28 -12.13 7.61 0.71
N GLU A 29 -12.99 6.62 0.93
CA GLU A 29 -13.63 6.37 2.23
C GLU A 29 -12.63 6.03 3.33
N THR A 30 -11.51 5.38 3.00
CA THR A 30 -10.54 4.91 4.00
C THR A 30 -9.54 5.97 4.38
N ILE A 31 -8.98 6.72 3.43
CA ILE A 31 -7.86 7.63 3.71
C ILE A 31 -8.01 9.03 3.12
N ALA A 32 -8.84 9.24 2.09
CA ALA A 32 -9.07 10.57 1.50
C ALA A 32 -10.33 11.29 2.03
N THR A 33 -10.90 10.83 3.14
CA THR A 33 -12.05 11.43 3.81
C THR A 33 -11.63 12.41 4.92
N LYS A 34 -12.56 13.24 5.41
CA LYS A 34 -12.36 14.11 6.57
C LYS A 34 -12.17 13.30 7.87
N ASP A 35 -12.87 12.18 7.99
CA ASP A 35 -12.86 11.30 9.16
C ASP A 35 -11.78 10.19 9.09
N ARG A 36 -10.68 10.48 8.39
CA ARG A 36 -9.55 9.55 8.26
C ARG A 36 -8.83 9.38 9.61
N PRO A 37 -8.23 8.21 9.88
CA PRO A 37 -7.50 8.01 11.13
C PRO A 37 -6.29 8.95 11.23
N LEU A 38 -5.91 9.27 12.47
CA LEU A 38 -4.61 9.85 12.76
C LEU A 38 -3.55 8.75 12.82
N PHE A 39 -2.31 9.08 12.50
CA PHE A 39 -1.17 8.18 12.69
C PHE A 39 -0.39 8.61 13.93
N GLN A 40 -0.56 7.92 15.06
CA GLN A 40 -0.01 8.33 16.37
C GLN A 40 -0.28 9.81 16.71
N GLY A 41 -1.52 10.26 16.48
CA GLY A 41 -1.92 11.66 16.68
C GLY A 41 -1.50 12.63 15.57
N MET A 42 -0.71 12.21 14.57
CA MET A 42 -0.37 13.03 13.41
C MET A 42 -1.46 12.98 12.34
N GLU A 43 -1.76 14.13 11.75
CA GLU A 43 -2.63 14.23 10.58
C GLU A 43 -2.00 13.56 9.37
N ILE A 44 -2.81 12.81 8.61
CA ILE A 44 -2.39 12.22 7.35
C ILE A 44 -2.81 13.13 6.20
N TYR A 45 -1.84 13.63 5.45
CA TYR A 45 -2.05 14.33 4.19
C TYR A 45 -2.02 13.35 3.02
N VAL A 46 -3.07 13.37 2.20
CA VAL A 46 -3.18 12.54 0.98
C VAL A 46 -3.10 13.46 -0.24
N PRO A 47 -2.06 13.33 -1.08
CA PRO A 47 -1.91 14.18 -2.27
C PRO A 47 -2.89 13.72 -3.38
N LEU A 48 -3.90 14.54 -3.64
CA LEU A 48 -4.96 14.25 -4.64
C LEU A 48 -4.67 14.93 -5.99
N LYS A 49 -3.59 14.49 -6.65
CA LYS A 49 -3.43 14.72 -8.09
C LYS A 49 -4.26 13.68 -8.85
N TRP A 50 -4.81 14.03 -10.00
CA TRP A 50 -5.78 13.18 -10.70
C TRP A 50 -5.23 12.67 -12.03
N ILE A 51 -5.41 11.38 -12.30
CA ILE A 51 -5.07 10.71 -13.56
C ILE A 51 -6.19 9.72 -13.85
N GLU A 52 -6.79 9.79 -15.04
CA GLU A 52 -7.96 8.97 -15.41
C GLU A 52 -9.09 9.02 -14.37
N ASN A 53 -9.41 10.23 -13.89
CA ASN A 53 -10.45 10.49 -12.87
C ASN A 53 -10.23 9.78 -11.51
N LYS A 54 -9.01 9.29 -11.23
CA LYS A 54 -8.64 8.67 -9.94
C LYS A 54 -7.40 9.34 -9.38
N ALA A 55 -7.24 9.29 -8.06
CA ALA A 55 -6.08 9.88 -7.41
C ALA A 55 -4.78 9.17 -7.85
N GLU A 56 -3.73 9.91 -8.16
CA GLU A 56 -2.42 9.37 -8.52
C GLU A 56 -1.87 8.46 -7.42
N ILE A 57 -2.09 8.82 -6.15
CA ILE A 57 -1.71 8.00 -5.00
C ILE A 57 -2.47 6.66 -4.92
N PHE A 58 -3.70 6.62 -5.44
CA PHE A 58 -4.42 5.37 -5.62
C PHE A 58 -3.72 4.52 -6.69
N TRP A 59 -3.33 5.10 -7.82
CA TRP A 59 -2.57 4.38 -8.85
C TRP A 59 -1.21 3.88 -8.35
N HIS A 60 -0.50 4.66 -7.53
CA HIS A 60 0.72 4.17 -6.86
C HIS A 60 0.47 2.92 -6.03
N SER A 61 -0.71 2.80 -5.44
CA SER A 61 -1.15 1.69 -4.59
C SER A 61 -1.70 0.52 -5.42
N ALA A 62 -2.32 0.80 -6.57
CA ALA A 62 -3.08 -0.14 -7.40
C ALA A 62 -2.38 -0.55 -8.72
N SER A 63 -1.11 -0.20 -8.93
CA SER A 63 -0.36 -0.54 -10.16
C SER A 63 1.08 -0.99 -9.88
N ILE A 64 1.63 -1.81 -10.76
CA ILE A 64 2.98 -2.39 -10.65
C ILE A 64 3.91 -1.75 -11.69
N GLU A 65 5.16 -1.49 -11.31
CA GLU A 65 6.19 -1.05 -12.25
C GLU A 65 6.56 -2.21 -13.19
N GLN A 66 6.52 -1.99 -14.50
CA GLN A 66 6.78 -3.02 -15.50
C GLN A 66 8.22 -3.58 -15.49
N LYS A 67 9.15 -2.93 -14.79
CA LYS A 67 10.54 -3.38 -14.68
C LYS A 67 10.69 -4.72 -13.95
N VAL A 68 9.68 -5.11 -13.16
CA VAL A 68 9.79 -6.31 -12.32
C VAL A 68 9.05 -7.47 -12.98
N LYS A 69 9.80 -8.37 -13.63
CA LYS A 69 9.24 -9.65 -14.08
C LYS A 69 8.89 -10.51 -12.88
N LEU A 70 7.64 -10.96 -12.84
CA LEU A 70 7.14 -11.88 -11.83
C LEU A 70 7.22 -13.30 -12.37
N ASP A 71 8.06 -14.15 -11.78
CA ASP A 71 8.10 -15.57 -12.12
C ASP A 71 6.86 -16.31 -11.57
N ILE A 72 6.28 -15.82 -10.48
CA ILE A 72 5.06 -16.34 -9.85
C ILE A 72 4.09 -15.19 -9.60
N LYS A 73 2.83 -15.36 -10.03
CA LYS A 73 1.78 -14.36 -9.82
C LYS A 73 1.28 -14.42 -8.36
N PRO A 74 1.26 -13.29 -7.64
CA PRO A 74 0.73 -13.28 -6.27
C PRO A 74 -0.77 -13.54 -6.20
N CYS A 75 -1.49 -13.33 -7.31
CA CYS A 75 -2.92 -13.48 -7.39
C CYS A 75 -3.40 -14.86 -7.86
N THR A 76 -2.52 -15.84 -8.11
CA THR A 76 -2.91 -17.15 -8.69
C THR A 76 -4.07 -17.83 -7.95
N ASN A 77 -4.11 -17.72 -6.62
CA ASN A 77 -5.17 -18.29 -5.79
C ASN A 77 -6.12 -17.22 -5.22
N ASP A 78 -6.14 -16.03 -5.83
CA ASP A 78 -6.98 -14.90 -5.45
C ASP A 78 -8.03 -14.65 -6.53
N ILE A 79 -9.24 -14.27 -6.12
CA ILE A 79 -10.37 -14.01 -7.01
C ILE A 79 -10.04 -12.96 -8.09
N SER A 80 -9.12 -12.03 -7.83
CA SER A 80 -8.70 -11.03 -8.80
C SER A 80 -8.04 -11.61 -10.06
N SER A 81 -7.49 -12.83 -10.00
CA SER A 81 -6.92 -13.49 -11.18
C SER A 81 -7.98 -13.83 -12.23
N ALA A 82 -9.22 -14.09 -11.82
CA ALA A 82 -10.32 -14.39 -12.76
C ALA A 82 -10.75 -13.18 -13.60
N PHE A 83 -10.38 -11.97 -13.17
CA PHE A 83 -10.77 -10.70 -13.81
C PHE A 83 -9.60 -9.95 -14.43
N CYS A 84 -8.39 -10.48 -14.32
CA CYS A 84 -7.19 -9.86 -14.83
C CYS A 84 -6.51 -10.80 -15.82
N SER A 85 -6.43 -10.38 -17.08
CA SER A 85 -5.74 -11.10 -18.16
C SER A 85 -4.22 -11.00 -18.07
N GLU A 86 -3.67 -11.24 -16.87
CA GLU A 86 -2.23 -11.25 -16.61
C GLU A 86 -1.53 -9.93 -16.95
N ASN A 87 -2.19 -8.81 -16.68
CA ASN A 87 -1.71 -7.49 -17.08
C ASN A 87 -0.34 -7.11 -16.49
N CYS A 88 0.06 -7.73 -15.38
CA CYS A 88 1.41 -7.58 -14.83
C CYS A 88 2.52 -8.18 -15.73
N ILE A 89 2.17 -9.02 -16.70
CA ILE A 89 3.06 -9.62 -17.70
C ILE A 89 2.82 -8.97 -19.06
N SER A 90 1.56 -8.90 -19.51
CA SER A 90 1.23 -8.40 -20.85
C SER A 90 1.45 -6.90 -21.00
N GLY A 91 1.24 -6.13 -19.92
CA GLY A 91 1.37 -4.68 -19.92
C GLY A 91 0.40 -3.97 -20.87
N THR A 92 -0.77 -4.56 -21.15
CA THR A 92 -1.78 -4.02 -22.07
C THR A 92 -2.56 -2.86 -21.45
N GLU A 93 -2.89 -2.96 -20.15
CA GLU A 93 -3.64 -1.97 -19.38
C GLU A 93 -2.68 -1.16 -18.50
N VAL A 94 -2.21 -0.03 -19.01
CA VAL A 94 -1.23 0.82 -18.32
C VAL A 94 -1.85 2.10 -17.77
N ILE A 95 -1.12 2.72 -16.86
CA ILE A 95 -1.33 4.08 -16.38
C ILE A 95 -0.01 4.84 -16.45
N THR A 96 -0.06 6.06 -17.00
CA THR A 96 1.09 6.97 -17.02
C THR A 96 0.96 7.94 -15.85
N MET A 97 1.89 7.86 -14.91
CA MET A 97 1.96 8.72 -13.73
C MET A 97 2.37 10.16 -14.11
N ASN A 98 2.16 11.15 -13.24
CA ASN A 98 2.49 12.55 -13.56
C ASN A 98 4.00 12.79 -13.71
N ASP A 99 4.82 11.89 -13.17
CA ASP A 99 6.28 11.90 -13.34
C ASP A 99 6.76 11.17 -14.62
N GLY A 100 5.82 10.72 -15.46
CA GLY A 100 6.09 10.00 -16.71
C GLY A 100 6.31 8.49 -16.53
N ASN A 101 6.31 7.96 -15.29
CA ASN A 101 6.46 6.53 -15.08
C ASN A 101 5.23 5.77 -15.58
N VAL A 102 5.44 4.75 -16.41
CA VAL A 102 4.38 3.86 -16.90
C VAL A 102 4.30 2.62 -16.00
N ARG A 103 3.08 2.30 -15.56
CA ARG A 103 2.81 1.18 -14.63
C ARG A 103 1.66 0.34 -15.15
N ALA A 104 1.70 -0.98 -14.94
CA ALA A 104 0.61 -1.88 -15.25
C ALA A 104 -0.47 -1.82 -14.16
N LYS A 105 -1.73 -1.56 -14.53
CA LYS A 105 -2.88 -1.60 -13.61
C LYS A 105 -2.98 -3.00 -12.98
N CYS A 106 -3.22 -3.09 -11.67
CA CYS A 106 -3.20 -4.35 -10.93
C CYS A 106 -4.39 -4.47 -9.96
N LEU A 107 -5.39 -5.26 -10.36
CA LEU A 107 -6.61 -5.47 -9.58
C LEU A 107 -6.32 -6.09 -8.20
N TYR A 108 -5.41 -7.06 -8.12
CA TYR A 108 -4.98 -7.67 -6.85
C TYR A 108 -4.55 -6.62 -5.81
N ARG A 109 -3.80 -5.60 -6.25
CA ARG A 109 -3.38 -4.48 -5.40
C ARG A 109 -4.54 -3.52 -5.11
N ALA A 110 -5.36 -3.22 -6.13
CA ALA A 110 -6.50 -2.32 -6.02
C ALA A 110 -7.50 -2.79 -4.95
N LEU A 111 -7.80 -4.07 -4.88
CA LEU A 111 -8.75 -4.64 -3.90
C LEU A 111 -8.25 -4.52 -2.45
N ARG A 112 -6.98 -4.20 -2.24
CA ARG A 112 -6.35 -4.11 -0.92
C ARG A 112 -6.08 -2.67 -0.49
N VAL A 113 -6.49 -1.68 -1.28
CA VAL A 113 -6.42 -0.25 -0.87
C VAL A 113 -7.34 0.06 0.31
N GLY A 114 -8.34 -0.81 0.55
CA GLY A 114 -9.19 -0.76 1.73
C GLY A 114 -8.36 -0.73 3.02
N TRP A 115 -7.33 -1.59 3.09
CA TRP A 115 -6.58 -1.92 4.31
C TRP A 115 -5.80 -0.77 4.93
N ILE A 116 -5.64 0.35 4.22
CA ILE A 116 -4.84 1.49 4.69
C ILE A 116 -5.35 1.97 6.05
N LYS A 117 -6.67 2.16 6.17
CA LYS A 117 -7.29 2.64 7.41
C LYS A 117 -7.11 1.63 8.54
N GLU A 118 -7.45 0.37 8.30
CA GLU A 118 -7.42 -0.67 9.32
C GLU A 118 -6.00 -0.93 9.82
N VAL A 119 -4.98 -0.91 8.96
CA VAL A 119 -3.58 -1.09 9.38
C VAL A 119 -3.09 0.07 10.25
N ILE A 120 -3.49 1.31 9.95
CA ILE A 120 -3.16 2.48 10.80
C ILE A 120 -3.83 2.35 12.17
N GLU A 121 -5.11 1.95 12.20
CA GLU A 121 -5.83 1.74 13.45
C GLU A 121 -5.23 0.61 14.29
N LEU A 122 -4.90 -0.52 13.66
CA LEU A 122 -4.22 -1.65 14.29
C LEU A 122 -2.90 -1.20 14.93
N TYR A 123 -2.11 -0.40 14.22
CA TYR A 123 -0.87 0.14 14.77
C TYR A 123 -1.11 1.08 15.96
N ASN A 124 -2.08 2.00 15.87
CA ASN A 124 -2.42 2.88 16.98
C ASN A 124 -2.91 2.11 18.22
N GLU A 125 -3.51 0.93 18.01
CA GLU A 125 -3.95 0.00 19.05
C GLU A 125 -2.82 -0.93 19.55
N ASN A 126 -1.58 -0.74 19.08
CA ASN A 126 -0.42 -1.58 19.40
C ASN A 126 -0.60 -3.07 19.02
N ASP A 127 -1.31 -3.35 17.93
CA ASP A 127 -1.47 -4.72 17.43
C ASP A 127 -0.14 -5.28 16.93
N VAL A 128 0.26 -6.43 17.48
CA VAL A 128 1.54 -7.09 17.22
C VAL A 128 1.75 -7.50 15.75
N ARG A 129 0.67 -7.56 14.96
CA ARG A 129 0.74 -7.87 13.53
C ARG A 129 1.30 -6.70 12.71
N VAL A 130 1.39 -5.50 13.28
CA VAL A 130 1.89 -4.31 12.57
C VAL A 130 3.27 -3.90 13.09
N LYS A 131 4.30 -4.08 12.26
CA LYS A 131 5.65 -3.58 12.50
C LYS A 131 5.78 -2.13 12.08
N TYR A 132 6.62 -1.39 12.79
CA TYR A 132 6.98 -0.01 12.48
C TYR A 132 8.48 0.18 12.40
N TRP A 133 8.92 1.00 11.44
CA TRP A 133 10.29 1.52 11.42
C TRP A 133 10.40 2.84 10.66
N GLU A 134 11.51 3.53 10.88
CA GLU A 134 11.83 4.79 10.24
C GLU A 134 13.10 4.66 9.38
N LYS A 135 13.17 5.41 8.27
CA LYS A 135 14.36 5.45 7.43
C LYS A 135 14.52 6.80 6.75
N ILE A 136 15.73 7.32 6.70
CA ILE A 136 16.04 8.48 5.85
C ILE A 136 16.30 7.96 4.44
N ASN A 137 15.54 8.45 3.46
CA ASN A 137 15.76 8.09 2.07
C ASN A 137 16.95 8.86 1.46
N SER A 138 17.33 8.53 0.22
CA SER A 138 18.40 9.20 -0.52
C SER A 138 18.21 10.71 -0.69
N LYS A 139 16.98 11.21 -0.58
CA LYS A 139 16.63 12.64 -0.63
C LYS A 139 16.62 13.31 0.75
N LYS A 140 17.24 12.69 1.76
CA LYS A 140 17.27 13.15 3.16
C LYS A 140 15.90 13.33 3.80
N LYS A 141 14.88 12.62 3.31
CA LYS A 141 13.52 12.68 3.84
C LYS A 141 13.25 11.50 4.77
N LYS A 142 12.67 11.78 5.93
CA LYS A 142 12.27 10.77 6.91
C LYS A 142 11.02 10.03 6.43
N ARG A 143 11.17 8.75 6.14
CA ARG A 143 10.10 7.80 5.79
C ARG A 143 9.69 7.03 7.03
N LEU A 144 8.39 6.82 7.16
CA LEU A 144 7.79 6.01 8.23
C LEU A 144 7.07 4.84 7.57
N TYR A 145 7.33 3.62 8.04
CA TYR A 145 6.83 2.40 7.44
C TYR A 145 5.93 1.68 8.44
N LEU A 146 4.77 1.23 7.96
CA LEU A 146 3.91 0.27 8.67
C LEU A 146 3.81 -0.98 7.83
N ARG A 147 4.15 -2.13 8.41
CA ARG A 147 4.02 -3.43 7.74
C ARG A 147 3.12 -4.34 8.54
N TYR A 148 1.94 -4.60 8.00
CA TYR A 148 1.02 -5.58 8.53
C TYR A 148 1.37 -6.97 7.99
N GLN A 149 1.51 -7.94 8.90
CA GLN A 149 1.78 -9.34 8.59
C GLN A 149 0.82 -10.25 9.36
N GLU A 150 0.08 -11.08 8.64
CA GLU A 150 -0.80 -12.10 9.21
C GLU A 150 -0.93 -13.27 8.23
N GLU A 151 -0.45 -14.45 8.60
CA GLU A 151 -0.39 -15.63 7.73
C GLU A 151 0.31 -15.30 6.39
N GLU A 152 -0.37 -15.47 5.25
CA GLU A 152 0.13 -15.15 3.92
C GLU A 152 0.06 -13.65 3.56
N LEU A 153 -0.65 -12.85 4.36
CA LEU A 153 -0.82 -11.42 4.12
C LEU A 153 0.42 -10.65 4.55
N ASP A 154 0.89 -9.79 3.66
CA ASP A 154 2.01 -8.88 3.89
C ASP A 154 1.69 -7.57 3.17
N TYR A 155 1.47 -6.50 3.92
CA TYR A 155 1.01 -5.22 3.39
C TYR A 155 1.83 -4.07 3.98
N LEU A 156 2.30 -3.19 3.12
CA LEU A 156 3.13 -2.04 3.49
C LEU A 156 2.37 -0.74 3.28
N ILE A 157 2.48 0.17 4.24
CA ILE A 157 2.13 1.58 4.11
C ILE A 157 3.40 2.39 4.32
N VAL A 158 3.61 3.40 3.47
CA VAL A 158 4.76 4.30 3.57
C VAL A 158 4.28 5.73 3.66
N PHE A 159 4.78 6.44 4.68
CA PHE A 159 4.58 7.86 4.89
C PHE A 159 5.89 8.65 4.74
N GLU A 160 5.78 9.94 4.46
CA GLU A 160 6.83 10.95 4.68
C GLU A 160 6.48 11.76 5.93
N LYS A 161 7.40 11.88 6.89
CA LYS A 161 7.23 12.85 7.98
C LYS A 161 7.38 14.25 7.39
N LYS A 162 6.38 15.12 7.60
CA LYS A 162 6.39 16.52 7.16
C LYS A 162 6.65 17.48 8.30
N SER A 163 6.10 17.16 9.47
CA SER A 163 6.31 17.87 10.73
C SER A 163 5.99 16.94 11.89
N GLU A 164 6.09 17.43 13.13
CA GLU A 164 5.65 16.69 14.32
C GLU A 164 4.15 16.44 14.38
N LYS A 165 3.35 17.16 13.60
CA LYS A 165 1.87 17.02 13.59
C LYS A 165 1.33 16.41 12.31
N ARG A 166 2.17 16.15 11.30
CA ARG A 166 1.69 15.76 9.97
C ARG A 166 2.63 14.81 9.25
N VAL A 167 2.03 13.82 8.63
CA VAL A 167 2.67 12.91 7.68
C VAL A 167 1.97 12.99 6.32
N GLN A 168 2.66 12.61 5.25
CA GLN A 168 2.08 12.49 3.90
C GLN A 168 2.08 11.03 3.46
N LEU A 169 0.96 10.53 2.96
CA LEU A 169 0.88 9.21 2.33
C LEU A 169 1.69 9.19 1.02
N ILE A 170 2.55 8.17 0.88
CA ILE A 170 3.43 8.00 -0.28
C ILE A 170 3.01 6.82 -1.12
N THR A 171 2.63 5.71 -0.49
CA THR A 171 2.10 4.52 -1.17
C THR A 171 1.60 3.52 -0.14
N ALA A 172 0.73 2.60 -0.56
CA ALA A 172 0.36 1.44 0.23
C ALA A 172 0.09 0.22 -0.68
N TYR A 173 0.63 -0.95 -0.36
CA TYR A 173 0.49 -2.13 -1.23
C TYR A 173 0.84 -3.47 -0.58
N PRO A 174 0.28 -4.58 -1.10
CA PRO A 174 0.71 -5.91 -0.70
C PRO A 174 2.14 -6.20 -1.19
N ILE A 175 2.98 -6.73 -0.30
CA ILE A 175 4.34 -7.16 -0.61
C ILE A 175 4.30 -8.64 -1.02
N PHE A 176 4.67 -8.94 -2.26
CA PHE A 176 4.75 -10.31 -2.75
C PHE A 176 6.13 -10.69 -3.33
N PHE A 177 7.02 -9.72 -3.56
CA PHE A 177 8.39 -10.03 -3.96
C PHE A 177 9.22 -10.52 -2.78
N VAL A 178 9.82 -11.71 -2.90
CA VAL A 178 10.66 -12.31 -1.86
C VAL A 178 11.84 -11.40 -1.51
N SER A 179 12.46 -10.76 -2.50
CA SER A 179 13.53 -9.78 -2.30
C SER A 179 13.05 -8.61 -1.43
N ALA A 180 11.92 -7.99 -1.79
CA ALA A 180 11.34 -6.89 -1.02
C ALA A 180 11.00 -7.32 0.42
N LYS A 181 10.45 -8.53 0.63
CA LYS A 181 10.20 -9.06 1.98
C LYS A 181 11.48 -9.15 2.81
N LYS A 182 12.57 -9.65 2.23
CA LYS A 182 13.89 -9.73 2.89
C LYS A 182 14.45 -8.35 3.21
N ASP A 183 14.35 -7.41 2.27
CA ASP A 183 14.85 -6.05 2.44
C ASP A 183 14.09 -5.31 3.55
N TYR A 184 12.76 -5.41 3.58
CA TYR A 184 11.96 -4.78 4.65
C TYR A 184 12.17 -5.43 6.01
N GLU A 185 12.37 -6.74 6.06
CA GLU A 185 12.71 -7.40 7.32
C GLU A 185 14.08 -6.91 7.82
N LYS A 186 15.08 -6.82 6.94
CA LYS A 186 16.40 -6.29 7.30
C LYS A 186 16.31 -4.84 7.79
N ASP A 187 15.56 -3.99 7.11
CA ASP A 187 15.33 -2.60 7.51
C ASP A 187 14.70 -2.51 8.91
N TYR A 188 13.67 -3.32 9.19
CA TYR A 188 13.04 -3.39 10.51
C TYR A 188 14.02 -3.86 11.59
N GLN A 189 14.76 -4.94 11.36
CA GLN A 189 15.72 -5.47 12.34
C GLN A 189 16.86 -4.49 12.64
N ASN A 190 17.31 -3.72 11.64
CA ASN A 190 18.31 -2.67 11.85
C ASN A 190 17.74 -1.54 12.73
N TYR A 191 16.51 -1.11 12.48
CA TYR A 191 15.85 -0.07 13.25
C TYR A 191 15.69 -0.45 14.73
N ILE A 192 15.25 -1.69 15.02
CA ILE A 192 15.15 -2.19 16.40
C ILE A 192 16.52 -2.18 17.10
N LYS A 193 17.58 -2.64 16.42
CA LYS A 193 18.94 -2.61 16.97
C LYS A 193 19.45 -1.20 17.25
N GLU A 194 19.03 -0.20 16.47
CA GLU A 194 19.39 1.20 16.71
C GLU A 194 18.68 1.73 17.96
N ILE A 195 17.36 1.47 18.11
CA ILE A 195 16.61 1.84 19.31
C ILE A 195 17.20 1.19 20.57
N GLU A 196 17.54 -0.09 20.52
CA GLU A 196 18.12 -0.80 21.66
C GLU A 196 19.48 -0.25 22.10
N LYS A 197 20.23 0.38 21.20
CA LYS A 197 21.49 1.06 21.52
C LYS A 197 21.28 2.41 22.17
N GLU A 198 20.23 3.13 21.80
CA GLU A 198 19.91 4.44 22.38
C GLU A 198 19.34 4.34 23.80
N ILE A 199 18.75 3.19 24.16
CA ILE A 199 18.20 2.91 25.49
C ILE A 199 19.27 2.43 26.49
N LYS A 200 20.41 1.93 26.01
CA LYS A 200 21.54 1.45 26.82
C LYS A 200 22.55 2.56 27.11
#